data_AF-A0A4C2A4W5-F1
#
_entry.id   AF-A0A4C2A4W5-F1
#
_cell.length_a   1.000
_cell.length_b   1.000
_cell.length_c   1.000
_cell.angle_alpha   90.00
_cell.angle_beta   90.00
_cell.angle_gamma   90.00
#
_symmetry.space_group_name_H-M   'P 1'
#
loop_
_entity.id
_entity.type
_entity.pdbx_description
1 polymer ?
#
loop_
_entity_poly.entity_id
_entity_poly.type
_entity_poly.pdbx_seq_one_letter_code
_entity_poly.pdbx_strand_id
1 'polypeptide(L)'
;MDHTRAGSSRGSSVEATQVSYAHVAELFEYFIYAITMKHILALYREMCRALNLRPNRLPDFYPILKVVVEKRDRMSRHNVLHLWPFVVEDLISLGAKRYFPRFCSGPIDHISIRQLQYMLLKVALLLGVEFFEGVAFEELLEPTISADGEMSKLLSVENVDNKALLEFARDAARYAVNYKLPLNDFALNHYLEPDCALFDFTTFYAAENACVTHRLMEWKRDRSFYALARTLGSGGTRQ
;
A
#
# COMPACT_ATOMS: atom_id res chain seq x y z
N MET A 1 57.21 42.96 48.86
CA MET A 1 57.32 41.63 48.21
C MET A 1 55.89 41.16 48.00
N ASP A 2 55.09 41.77 47.12
CA ASP A 2 55.14 41.79 45.65
C ASP A 2 55.10 40.40 44.99
N HIS A 3 54.25 40.35 43.93
CA HIS A 3 54.05 39.32 42.90
C HIS A 3 53.01 38.21 43.22
N THR A 4 51.95 37.91 42.45
CA THR A 4 51.46 38.42 41.15
C THR A 4 49.96 38.06 40.94
N ARG A 5 49.32 38.95 40.19
CA ARG A 5 47.99 39.06 39.56
C ARG A 5 47.58 37.93 38.59
N ALA A 6 46.25 37.72 38.46
CA ALA A 6 45.44 37.38 37.26
C ALA A 6 44.36 36.33 37.62
N GLY A 7 43.10 36.38 37.20
CA GLY A 7 42.41 37.18 36.21
C GLY A 7 41.18 36.38 35.73
N SER A 8 39.99 36.91 36.02
CA SER A 8 38.73 36.78 35.27
C SER A 8 38.68 35.86 34.04
N SER A 9 37.71 34.94 34.03
CA SER A 9 36.81 34.79 32.86
C SER A 9 35.45 34.22 33.27
N ARG A 10 34.49 35.13 33.48
CA ARG A 10 33.09 34.89 33.12
C ARG A 10 33.04 34.61 31.62
N GLY A 11 32.42 33.50 31.21
CA GLY A 11 31.95 33.32 29.85
C GLY A 11 32.44 32.04 29.18
N SER A 12 31.56 31.05 29.10
CA SER A 12 31.28 30.25 27.89
C SER A 12 30.42 29.03 28.24
N SER A 13 29.12 29.22 28.43
CA SER A 13 28.20 28.08 28.54
C SER A 13 26.85 28.33 27.86
N VAL A 14 26.82 29.10 26.76
CA VAL A 14 25.57 29.41 26.03
C VAL A 14 25.63 29.11 24.52
N GLU A 15 26.76 28.65 23.95
CA GLU A 15 26.91 28.64 22.47
C GLU A 15 26.70 27.28 21.74
N ALA A 16 26.14 26.25 22.37
CA ALA A 16 26.06 24.91 21.73
C ALA A 16 24.66 24.37 21.36
N THR A 17 23.57 25.16 21.45
CA THR A 17 22.21 24.61 21.24
C THR A 17 21.39 25.30 20.13
N GLN A 18 21.97 26.26 19.40
CA GLN A 18 21.22 27.07 18.45
C GLN A 18 21.07 26.45 17.04
N VAL A 19 21.84 25.39 16.73
CA VAL A 19 21.81 24.70 15.41
C VAL A 19 20.64 23.68 15.30
N SER A 20 19.87 23.45 16.36
CA SER A 20 18.93 22.31 16.41
C SER A 20 17.51 22.53 15.86
N TYR A 21 17.00 23.76 15.82
CA TYR A 21 15.59 24.02 15.43
C TYR A 21 15.44 24.93 14.21
N ALA A 22 16.35 25.90 14.04
CA ALA A 22 16.33 26.78 12.88
C ALA A 22 16.56 26.00 11.57
N HIS A 23 17.53 25.09 11.58
CA HIS A 23 17.79 24.20 10.45
C HIS A 23 16.60 23.26 10.16
N VAL A 24 15.97 22.71 11.18
CA VAL A 24 14.78 21.86 11.01
C VAL A 24 13.60 22.66 10.45
N ALA A 25 13.41 23.91 10.89
CA ALA A 25 12.39 24.79 10.34
C ALA A 25 12.63 25.06 8.85
N GLU A 26 13.88 25.27 8.45
CA GLU A 26 14.26 25.41 7.03
C GLU A 26 13.99 24.13 6.23
N LEU A 27 14.39 22.96 6.75
CA LEU A 27 14.05 21.67 6.15
C LEU A 27 12.54 21.46 6.02
N PHE A 28 11.76 21.92 7.00
CA PHE A 28 10.31 21.87 6.96
C PHE A 28 9.74 22.76 5.85
N GLU A 29 10.24 23.98 5.68
CA GLU A 29 9.85 24.83 4.56
C GLU A 29 10.16 24.17 3.21
N TYR A 30 11.38 23.64 3.04
CA TYR A 30 11.71 22.87 1.83
C TYR A 30 10.79 21.67 1.63
N PHE A 31 10.42 21.00 2.72
CA PHE A 31 9.48 19.89 2.68
C PHE A 31 8.10 20.33 2.19
N ILE A 32 7.56 21.44 2.69
CA ILE A 32 6.27 22.01 2.25
C ILE A 32 6.28 22.26 0.73
N TYR A 33 7.36 22.85 0.19
CA TYR A 33 7.46 23.24 -1.21
C TYR A 33 7.97 22.15 -2.15
N ALA A 34 8.40 20.99 -1.64
CA ALA A 34 8.90 19.90 -2.47
C ALA A 34 7.81 19.36 -3.43
N ILE A 35 8.19 19.23 -4.71
CA ILE A 35 7.29 18.87 -5.84
C ILE A 35 7.53 17.47 -6.42
N THR A 36 8.42 16.67 -5.81
CA THR A 36 8.72 15.30 -6.21
C THR A 36 8.64 14.36 -5.01
N MET A 37 8.20 13.12 -5.25
CA MET A 37 8.10 12.09 -4.20
C MET A 37 9.45 11.87 -3.50
N LYS A 38 10.51 11.68 -4.30
CA LYS A 38 11.88 11.47 -3.80
C LYS A 38 12.35 12.60 -2.89
N HIS A 39 12.09 13.85 -3.26
CA HIS A 39 12.53 15.00 -2.46
C HIS A 39 11.72 15.13 -1.16
N ILE A 40 10.39 14.92 -1.22
CA ILE A 40 9.52 14.89 -0.03
C ILE A 40 10.02 13.84 0.97
N LEU A 41 10.26 12.61 0.50
CA LEU A 41 10.74 11.51 1.35
C LEU A 41 12.15 11.75 1.90
N ALA A 42 13.05 12.35 1.11
CA ALA A 42 14.40 12.68 1.55
C ALA A 42 14.40 13.72 2.68
N LEU A 43 13.70 14.85 2.47
CA LEU A 43 13.57 15.93 3.45
C LEU A 43 12.89 15.45 4.73
N TYR A 44 11.85 14.63 4.62
CA TYR A 44 11.22 14.03 5.80
C TYR A 44 12.20 13.18 6.62
N ARG A 45 12.96 12.29 5.97
CA ARG A 45 13.97 11.47 6.66
C ARG A 45 15.07 12.33 7.28
N GLU A 46 15.47 13.41 6.63
CA GLU A 46 16.45 14.35 7.16
C GLU A 46 15.93 15.09 8.39
N MET A 47 14.69 15.61 8.35
CA MET A 47 14.02 16.20 9.51
C MET A 47 13.94 15.22 10.68
N CYS A 48 13.52 13.97 10.43
CA CYS A 48 13.47 12.95 11.48
C CYS A 48 14.86 12.68 12.08
N ARG A 49 15.92 12.61 11.27
CA ARG A 49 17.29 12.45 11.77
C ARG A 49 17.73 13.65 12.61
N ALA A 50 17.48 14.87 12.13
CA ALA A 50 17.85 16.10 12.82
C ALA A 50 17.14 16.26 14.17
N LEU A 51 15.87 15.82 14.26
CA LEU A 51 15.09 15.81 15.50
C LEU A 51 15.24 14.54 16.33
N ASN A 52 16.07 13.58 15.91
CA ASN A 52 16.19 12.25 16.52
C ASN A 52 14.84 11.53 16.71
N LEU A 53 13.91 11.72 15.76
CA LEU A 53 12.61 11.09 15.72
C LEU A 53 12.68 9.74 14.99
N ARG A 54 11.97 8.75 15.54
CA ARG A 54 11.71 7.47 14.86
C ARG A 54 10.25 7.43 14.45
N PRO A 55 9.91 7.50 13.15
CA PRO A 55 8.53 7.59 12.64
C PRO A 55 7.55 6.52 13.15
N ASN A 56 8.05 5.42 13.72
CA ASN A 56 7.27 4.24 14.08
C ASN A 56 7.28 3.91 15.59
N ARG A 57 7.78 4.79 16.45
CA ARG A 57 7.84 4.54 17.90
C ARG A 57 6.53 4.99 18.54
N LEU A 58 5.82 4.05 19.16
CA LEU A 58 4.47 4.22 19.75
C LEU A 58 4.24 5.46 20.64
N PRO A 59 5.18 5.91 21.48
CA PRO A 59 5.01 7.15 22.24
C PRO A 59 5.34 8.44 21.45
N ASP A 60 6.00 8.32 20.29
CA ASP A 60 6.53 9.46 19.53
C ASP A 60 5.60 9.87 18.35
N PHE A 61 4.68 8.99 17.91
CA PHE A 61 3.77 9.20 16.78
C PHE A 61 2.37 8.59 16.99
N TYR A 62 1.39 8.97 16.16
CA TYR A 62 -0.02 8.58 16.32
C TYR A 62 -0.21 7.04 16.26
N PRO A 63 -0.81 6.39 17.27
CA PRO A 63 -0.72 4.94 17.50
C PRO A 63 -1.47 4.03 16.50
N ILE A 64 -2.15 4.57 15.48
CA ILE A 64 -3.11 3.80 14.64
C ILE A 64 -2.78 3.87 13.14
N LEU A 65 -1.77 4.63 12.70
CA LEU A 65 -1.52 4.82 11.27
C LEU A 65 -0.41 3.90 10.72
N LYS A 66 -0.82 3.16 9.67
CA LYS A 66 -0.17 1.98 9.10
C LYS A 66 0.87 2.32 8.03
N VAL A 67 1.64 1.29 7.68
CA VAL A 67 2.49 1.23 6.49
C VAL A 67 1.65 1.42 5.21
N VAL A 68 2.15 2.23 4.27
CA VAL A 68 1.64 2.37 2.91
C VAL A 68 2.72 1.89 1.92
N VAL A 69 2.33 1.00 1.02
CA VAL A 69 3.16 0.56 -0.12
C VAL A 69 2.60 1.14 -1.42
N GLU A 70 3.46 1.76 -2.24
CA GLU A 70 3.11 2.30 -3.54
C GLU A 70 4.07 1.74 -4.60
N LYS A 71 3.51 1.14 -5.64
CA LYS A 71 4.28 0.51 -6.73
C LYS A 71 5.13 1.51 -7.51
N ARG A 72 4.66 2.75 -7.65
CA ARG A 72 5.36 3.81 -8.42
C ARG A 72 6.38 4.55 -7.56
N ASP A 73 7.40 5.09 -8.20
CA ASP A 73 8.40 5.97 -7.57
C ASP A 73 8.12 7.47 -7.80
N ARG A 74 6.98 7.80 -8.40
CA ARG A 74 6.58 9.17 -8.75
C ARG A 74 5.08 9.32 -8.94
N MET A 75 4.56 10.50 -8.58
CA MET A 75 3.21 10.93 -8.92
C MET A 75 3.25 11.83 -10.16
N SER A 76 2.85 11.27 -11.31
CA SER A 76 3.00 11.90 -12.64
C SER A 76 1.71 12.44 -13.25
N ARG A 77 0.54 12.18 -12.67
CA ARG A 77 -0.76 12.51 -13.25
C ARG A 77 -1.09 13.99 -13.07
N HIS A 78 -1.27 14.70 -14.19
CA HIS A 78 -1.62 16.13 -14.21
C HIS A 78 -3.12 16.38 -14.39
N ASN A 79 -3.90 15.33 -14.67
CA ASN A 79 -5.35 15.44 -14.78
C ASN A 79 -5.94 16.13 -13.56
N VAL A 80 -6.98 16.91 -13.79
CA VAL A 80 -7.62 17.76 -12.79
C VAL A 80 -8.88 17.08 -12.29
N LEU A 81 -9.03 17.02 -10.98
CA LEU A 81 -10.22 16.53 -10.29
C LEU A 81 -11.05 17.73 -9.85
N HIS A 82 -12.35 17.68 -10.12
CA HIS A 82 -13.33 18.54 -9.47
C HIS A 82 -13.55 18.08 -8.02
N LEU A 83 -13.71 19.01 -7.11
CA LEU A 83 -13.86 18.80 -5.67
C LEU A 83 -15.26 19.25 -5.24
N TRP A 84 -15.94 18.38 -4.50
CA TRP A 84 -17.21 18.76 -3.88
C TRP A 84 -16.95 19.66 -2.67
N PRO A 85 -17.91 20.51 -2.26
CA PRO A 85 -17.72 21.45 -1.15
C PRO A 85 -17.17 20.80 0.14
N PHE A 86 -17.72 19.66 0.56
CA PHE A 86 -17.24 18.97 1.77
C PHE A 86 -15.79 18.49 1.63
N VAL A 87 -15.37 18.09 0.43
CA VAL A 87 -13.98 17.67 0.18
C VAL A 87 -13.05 18.88 0.27
N VAL A 88 -13.50 20.04 -0.20
CA VAL A 88 -12.73 21.29 -0.06
C VAL A 88 -12.54 21.64 1.41
N GLU A 89 -13.61 21.55 2.22
CA GLU A 89 -13.56 21.79 3.67
C GLU A 89 -12.62 20.82 4.39
N ASP A 90 -12.68 19.53 4.07
CA ASP A 90 -11.79 18.51 4.62
C ASP A 90 -10.32 18.81 4.29
N LEU A 91 -10.02 19.10 3.02
CA LEU A 91 -8.65 19.39 2.59
C LEU A 91 -8.13 20.68 3.22
N ILE A 92 -8.97 21.71 3.39
CA ILE A 92 -8.60 22.93 4.13
C ILE A 92 -8.28 22.58 5.59
N SER A 93 -9.08 21.74 6.22
CA SER A 93 -8.89 21.31 7.61
C SER A 93 -7.60 20.49 7.80
N LEU A 94 -7.17 19.76 6.78
CA LEU A 94 -5.86 19.09 6.72
C LEU A 94 -4.69 20.05 6.40
N GLY A 95 -4.97 21.34 6.23
CA GLY A 95 -3.96 22.38 5.97
C GLY A 95 -3.60 22.57 4.50
N ALA A 96 -4.48 22.22 3.54
CA ALA A 96 -4.19 22.33 2.11
C ALA A 96 -3.66 23.72 1.70
N LYS A 97 -4.15 24.81 2.32
CA LYS A 97 -3.65 26.16 2.04
C LYS A 97 -2.19 26.40 2.44
N ARG A 98 -1.62 25.61 3.35
CA ARG A 98 -0.19 25.68 3.70
C ARG A 98 0.69 25.09 2.62
N TYR A 99 0.27 23.97 2.03
CA TYR A 99 0.99 23.28 0.95
C TYR A 99 0.73 23.91 -0.41
N PHE A 100 -0.47 24.46 -0.61
CA PHE A 100 -0.94 25.04 -1.85
C PHE A 100 -1.68 26.35 -1.53
N PRO A 101 -0.98 27.49 -1.46
CA PRO A 101 -1.59 28.77 -1.06
C PRO A 101 -2.77 29.21 -1.93
N ARG A 102 -2.77 28.80 -3.21
CA ARG A 102 -3.86 29.07 -4.17
C ARG A 102 -4.98 28.01 -4.16
N PHE A 103 -4.91 27.02 -3.25
CA PHE A 103 -5.93 25.98 -3.14
C PHE A 103 -7.29 26.62 -2.88
N CYS A 104 -8.24 26.32 -3.77
CA CYS A 104 -9.60 26.84 -3.76
C CYS A 104 -9.71 28.34 -3.44
N SER A 105 -8.86 29.15 -4.08
CA SER A 105 -8.94 30.61 -4.00
C SER A 105 -9.91 31.15 -5.05
N GLY A 106 -10.99 31.79 -4.60
CA GLY A 106 -12.06 32.27 -5.49
C GLY A 106 -12.90 31.10 -6.02
N PRO A 107 -13.29 31.09 -7.30
CA PRO A 107 -14.17 30.06 -7.88
C PRO A 107 -13.44 28.74 -8.20
N ILE A 108 -12.21 28.55 -7.70
CA ILE A 108 -11.44 27.34 -7.97
C ILE A 108 -11.95 26.23 -7.05
N ASP A 109 -12.44 25.15 -7.64
CA ASP A 109 -12.99 23.97 -6.97
C ASP A 109 -12.29 22.69 -7.46
N HIS A 110 -11.06 22.81 -7.94
CA HIS A 110 -10.36 21.70 -8.58
C HIS A 110 -8.88 21.66 -8.24
N ILE A 111 -8.29 20.47 -8.35
CA ILE A 111 -6.87 20.21 -8.07
C ILE A 111 -6.33 19.13 -9.00
N SER A 112 -5.06 19.23 -9.42
CA SER A 112 -4.44 18.13 -10.16
C SER A 112 -4.21 16.91 -9.26
N ILE A 113 -4.35 15.71 -9.83
CA ILE A 113 -4.15 14.45 -9.11
C ILE A 113 -2.80 14.44 -8.39
N ARG A 114 -1.70 14.82 -9.07
CA ARG A 114 -0.37 14.83 -8.44
C ARG A 114 -0.26 15.81 -7.26
N GLN A 115 -0.90 16.98 -7.34
CA GLN A 115 -0.84 17.97 -6.26
C GLN A 115 -1.56 17.45 -5.03
N LEU A 116 -2.75 16.88 -5.22
CA LEU A 116 -3.51 16.24 -4.14
C LEU A 116 -2.72 15.10 -3.50
N GLN A 117 -2.12 14.22 -4.32
CA GLN A 117 -1.30 13.11 -3.84
C GLN A 117 -0.09 13.59 -3.02
N TYR A 118 0.62 14.63 -3.47
CA TYR A 118 1.75 15.18 -2.70
C TYR A 118 1.32 15.87 -1.40
N MET A 119 0.15 16.49 -1.37
CA MET A 119 -0.42 17.05 -0.14
C MET A 119 -0.63 15.95 0.89
N LEU A 120 -1.39 14.92 0.51
CA LEU A 120 -1.76 13.83 1.40
C LEU A 120 -0.56 12.98 1.82
N LEU A 121 0.44 12.80 0.94
CA LEU A 121 1.71 12.16 1.30
C LEU A 121 2.41 12.95 2.42
N LYS A 122 2.50 14.28 2.31
CA LYS A 122 3.16 15.10 3.34
C LYS A 122 2.43 15.00 4.68
N VAL A 123 1.11 15.11 4.66
CA VAL A 123 0.27 14.96 5.86
C VAL A 123 0.46 13.58 6.48
N ALA A 124 0.41 12.51 5.67
CA ALA A 124 0.61 11.15 6.14
C ALA A 124 1.96 10.96 6.84
N LEU A 125 3.05 11.44 6.24
CA LEU A 125 4.40 11.38 6.82
C LEU A 125 4.47 12.12 8.17
N LEU A 126 3.89 13.32 8.26
CA LEU A 126 3.84 14.08 9.51
C LEU A 126 3.03 13.38 10.62
N LEU A 127 2.04 12.57 10.23
CA LEU A 127 1.27 11.73 11.15
C LEU A 127 1.97 10.41 11.54
N GLY A 128 3.15 10.12 10.97
CA GLY A 128 3.93 8.91 11.27
C GLY A 128 3.61 7.71 10.37
N VAL A 129 2.92 7.91 9.24
CA VAL A 129 2.71 6.86 8.25
C VAL A 129 4.04 6.46 7.62
N GLU A 130 4.38 5.18 7.70
CA GLU A 130 5.56 4.63 7.03
C GLU A 130 5.27 4.40 5.54
N PHE A 131 5.96 5.11 4.65
CA PHE A 131 5.70 5.09 3.21
C PHE A 131 6.83 4.41 2.43
N PHE A 132 6.50 3.40 1.62
CA PHE A 132 7.42 2.67 0.76
C PHE A 132 7.04 2.85 -0.73
N GLU A 133 7.90 3.54 -1.47
CA GLU A 133 7.79 3.70 -2.93
C GLU A 133 8.49 2.56 -3.68
N GLY A 134 8.06 2.25 -4.90
CA GLY A 134 8.64 1.18 -5.71
C GLY A 134 8.28 -0.23 -5.23
N VAL A 135 7.29 -0.37 -4.35
CA VAL A 135 6.88 -1.64 -3.74
C VAL A 135 5.45 -1.95 -4.16
N ALA A 136 5.25 -3.04 -4.88
CA ALA A 136 3.93 -3.55 -5.20
C ALA A 136 3.46 -4.50 -4.09
N PHE A 137 2.18 -4.44 -3.77
CA PHE A 137 1.52 -5.53 -3.07
C PHE A 137 1.19 -6.61 -4.11
N GLU A 138 1.61 -7.85 -3.86
CA GLU A 138 1.34 -8.99 -4.75
C GLU A 138 0.23 -9.87 -4.16
N GLU A 139 0.41 -10.38 -2.95
CA GLU A 139 -0.56 -11.25 -2.29
C GLU A 139 -0.47 -11.18 -0.76
N LEU A 140 -1.53 -11.62 -0.08
CA LEU A 140 -1.51 -11.89 1.36
C LEU A 140 -0.99 -13.32 1.54
N LEU A 141 0.15 -13.47 2.20
CA LEU A 141 0.58 -14.78 2.66
C LEU A 141 -0.20 -15.14 3.93
N GLU A 142 -1.20 -16.00 3.77
CA GLU A 142 -1.85 -16.61 4.92
C GLU A 142 -0.80 -17.43 5.69
N PRO A 143 -0.79 -17.35 7.04
CA PRO A 143 0.09 -18.20 7.83
C PRO A 143 -0.21 -19.65 7.48
N THR A 144 0.78 -20.35 6.94
CA THR A 144 0.65 -21.74 6.48
C THR A 144 0.37 -22.61 7.70
N ILE A 145 -0.91 -22.85 7.97
CA ILE A 145 -1.35 -24.02 8.70
C ILE A 145 -1.39 -25.09 7.62
N SER A 146 -0.53 -26.10 7.71
CA SER A 146 -0.45 -27.22 6.77
C SER A 146 -1.83 -27.73 6.41
N ALA A 147 -2.36 -27.26 5.28
CA ALA A 147 -3.65 -27.61 4.74
C ALA A 147 -3.41 -28.71 3.70
N ASP A 148 -3.18 -29.92 4.20
CA ASP A 148 -3.35 -31.12 3.40
C ASP A 148 -4.85 -31.28 3.08
N GLY A 149 -5.32 -30.57 2.05
CA GLY A 149 -6.68 -30.68 1.54
C GLY A 149 -6.73 -31.66 0.38
N GLU A 150 -7.45 -32.78 0.53
CA GLU A 150 -7.57 -33.88 -0.43
C GLU A 150 -8.09 -33.46 -1.83
N MET A 151 -8.78 -32.32 -1.96
CA MET A 151 -9.46 -31.93 -3.20
C MET A 151 -8.54 -31.28 -4.26
N SER A 152 -7.46 -30.60 -3.86
CA SER A 152 -6.48 -30.07 -4.82
C SER A 152 -5.69 -31.20 -5.51
N LYS A 153 -5.58 -32.36 -4.84
CA LYS A 153 -5.02 -33.59 -5.43
C LYS A 153 -5.99 -34.24 -6.43
N LEU A 154 -7.30 -34.07 -6.27
CA LEU A 154 -8.30 -34.72 -7.13
C LEU A 154 -8.30 -34.15 -8.57
N LEU A 155 -8.16 -32.83 -8.71
CA LEU A 155 -8.10 -32.15 -10.01
C LEU A 155 -6.66 -31.88 -10.47
N SER A 156 -5.66 -32.43 -9.78
CA SER A 156 -4.27 -32.33 -10.19
C SER A 156 -4.04 -32.99 -11.54
N VAL A 157 -3.07 -32.49 -12.30
CA VAL A 157 -2.75 -33.00 -13.64
C VAL A 157 -2.40 -34.49 -13.59
N GLU A 158 -1.79 -34.93 -12.49
CA GLU A 158 -1.40 -36.33 -12.25
C GLU A 158 -2.60 -37.26 -12.03
N ASN A 159 -3.76 -36.72 -11.64
CA ASN A 159 -4.96 -37.49 -11.32
C ASN A 159 -6.08 -37.36 -12.38
N VAL A 160 -5.83 -36.67 -13.49
CA VAL A 160 -6.80 -36.47 -14.58
C VAL A 160 -6.35 -37.24 -15.83
N ASP A 161 -7.15 -38.22 -16.25
CA ASP A 161 -6.99 -38.85 -17.56
C ASP A 161 -7.60 -37.94 -18.64
N ASN A 162 -6.72 -37.24 -19.36
CA ASN A 162 -7.10 -36.33 -20.45
C ASN A 162 -7.87 -37.02 -21.58
N LYS A 163 -7.60 -38.30 -21.88
CA LYS A 163 -8.32 -39.01 -22.93
C LYS A 163 -9.77 -39.27 -22.52
N ALA A 164 -9.96 -39.76 -21.30
CA ALA A 164 -11.29 -39.99 -20.73
C ALA A 164 -12.08 -38.67 -20.59
N LEU A 165 -11.41 -37.57 -20.21
CA LEU A 165 -12.01 -36.24 -20.15
C LEU A 165 -12.55 -35.78 -21.51
N LEU A 166 -11.75 -35.91 -22.57
CA LEU A 166 -12.15 -35.54 -23.93
C LEU A 166 -13.30 -36.40 -24.46
N GLU A 167 -13.30 -37.70 -24.17
CA GLU A 167 -14.40 -38.61 -24.51
C GLU A 167 -15.69 -38.19 -23.78
N PHE A 168 -15.61 -37.94 -22.47
CA PHE A 168 -16.74 -37.49 -21.67
C PHE A 168 -17.32 -36.17 -22.17
N ALA A 169 -16.48 -35.15 -22.39
CA ALA A 169 -16.92 -33.84 -22.87
C ALA A 169 -17.59 -33.92 -24.25
N ARG A 170 -17.04 -34.75 -25.15
CA ARG A 170 -17.60 -34.99 -26.48
C ARG A 170 -18.98 -35.64 -26.40
N ASP A 171 -19.13 -36.69 -25.61
CA ASP A 171 -20.39 -37.42 -25.49
C ASP A 171 -21.46 -36.59 -24.80
N ALA A 172 -21.11 -35.84 -23.75
CA ALA A 172 -22.01 -34.90 -23.09
C ALA A 172 -22.51 -33.81 -24.06
N ALA A 173 -21.60 -33.23 -24.86
CA ALA A 173 -21.97 -32.23 -25.86
C ALA A 173 -22.87 -32.80 -26.96
N ARG A 174 -22.56 -34.01 -27.47
CA ARG A 174 -23.38 -34.73 -28.47
C ARG A 174 -24.78 -35.02 -27.95
N TYR A 175 -24.88 -35.48 -26.70
CA TYR A 175 -26.16 -35.72 -26.04
C TYR A 175 -26.96 -34.43 -25.90
N ALA A 176 -26.35 -33.34 -25.43
CA ALA A 176 -27.01 -32.05 -25.24
C ALA A 176 -27.60 -31.47 -26.55
N VAL A 177 -27.01 -31.79 -27.70
CA VAL A 177 -27.48 -31.35 -29.03
C VAL A 177 -28.30 -32.42 -29.77
N ASN A 178 -28.75 -33.48 -29.08
CA ASN A 178 -29.50 -34.60 -29.65
C ASN A 178 -28.81 -35.24 -30.87
N TYR A 179 -27.48 -35.30 -30.86
CA TYR A 179 -26.66 -35.88 -31.94
C TYR A 179 -26.83 -35.22 -33.32
N LYS A 180 -27.40 -34.01 -33.38
CA LYS A 180 -27.69 -33.31 -34.64
C LYS A 180 -26.50 -32.56 -35.23
N LEU A 181 -25.44 -32.34 -34.44
CA LEU A 181 -24.24 -31.62 -34.87
C LEU A 181 -23.04 -32.57 -35.00
N PRO A 182 -22.21 -32.43 -36.05
CA PRO A 182 -21.01 -33.23 -36.24
C PRO A 182 -19.87 -32.74 -35.34
N LEU A 183 -19.93 -33.10 -34.06
CA LEU A 183 -18.90 -32.80 -33.05
C LEU A 183 -17.79 -33.87 -33.09
N ASN A 184 -16.94 -33.81 -34.10
CA ASN A 184 -15.88 -34.80 -34.32
C ASN A 184 -14.57 -34.41 -33.64
N ASP A 185 -14.18 -33.14 -33.75
CA ASP A 185 -12.88 -32.64 -33.32
C ASP A 185 -13.02 -31.50 -32.30
N PHE A 186 -12.08 -31.44 -31.36
CA PHE A 186 -11.91 -30.28 -30.47
C PHE A 186 -11.09 -29.21 -31.19
N ALA A 187 -11.36 -27.94 -30.89
CA ALA A 187 -10.44 -26.86 -31.25
C ALA A 187 -9.10 -27.03 -30.51
N LEU A 188 -8.03 -26.41 -31.01
CA LEU A 188 -6.73 -26.45 -30.34
C LEU A 188 -6.56 -25.23 -29.42
N ASN A 189 -6.00 -25.46 -28.23
CA ASN A 189 -5.61 -24.43 -27.29
C ASN A 189 -4.26 -23.79 -27.68
N HIS A 190 -3.75 -22.87 -26.85
CA HIS A 190 -2.47 -22.18 -27.07
C HIS A 190 -1.22 -23.07 -26.95
N TYR A 191 -1.37 -24.32 -26.51
CA TYR A 191 -0.34 -25.36 -26.51
C TYR A 191 -0.47 -26.34 -27.69
N LEU A 192 -1.39 -26.09 -28.62
CA LEU A 192 -1.70 -26.97 -29.76
C LEU A 192 -2.31 -28.32 -29.36
N GLU A 193 -2.98 -28.38 -28.22
CA GLU A 193 -3.67 -29.58 -27.71
C GLU A 193 -5.20 -29.39 -27.78
N PRO A 194 -6.00 -30.47 -27.80
CA PRO A 194 -7.46 -30.40 -27.72
C PRO A 194 -7.96 -29.53 -26.55
N ASP A 195 -8.77 -28.51 -26.85
CA ASP A 195 -9.22 -27.50 -25.91
C ASP A 195 -10.38 -28.02 -25.05
N CYS A 196 -10.02 -28.63 -23.92
CA CYS A 196 -10.94 -29.08 -22.89
C CYS A 196 -10.26 -28.98 -21.52
N ALA A 197 -10.92 -28.38 -20.54
CA ALA A 197 -10.37 -28.17 -19.21
C ALA A 197 -11.42 -28.45 -18.12
N LEU A 198 -10.94 -28.90 -16.95
CA LEU A 198 -11.72 -29.03 -15.73
C LEU A 198 -11.47 -27.81 -14.85
N PHE A 199 -12.55 -27.25 -14.31
CA PHE A 199 -12.48 -26.15 -13.35
C PHE A 199 -13.15 -26.57 -12.05
N ASP A 200 -12.57 -26.15 -10.93
CA ASP A 200 -13.21 -26.28 -9.64
C ASP A 200 -14.22 -25.14 -9.45
N PHE A 201 -15.51 -25.46 -9.58
CA PHE A 201 -16.61 -24.55 -9.25
C PHE A 201 -17.15 -24.74 -7.83
N THR A 202 -16.48 -25.52 -6.98
CA THR A 202 -16.85 -25.70 -5.58
C THR A 202 -16.76 -24.39 -4.80
N THR A 203 -16.01 -23.40 -5.32
CA THR A 203 -15.90 -22.06 -4.73
C THR A 203 -16.15 -20.97 -5.77
N PHE A 204 -17.16 -20.11 -5.53
CA PHE A 204 -17.37 -18.84 -6.23
C PHE A 204 -16.97 -17.68 -5.29
N TYR A 205 -16.30 -16.66 -5.83
CA TYR A 205 -15.83 -15.52 -5.02
C TYR A 205 -16.62 -14.24 -5.33
N ALA A 206 -17.41 -13.80 -4.36
CA ALA A 206 -17.91 -12.44 -4.24
C ALA A 206 -17.43 -11.87 -2.90
N ALA A 207 -17.03 -10.60 -2.87
CA ALA A 207 -16.64 -9.97 -1.61
C ALA A 207 -17.89 -9.83 -0.73
N GLU A 208 -18.02 -10.69 0.29
CA GLU A 208 -19.17 -10.67 1.21
C GLU A 208 -19.24 -9.37 2.02
N ASN A 209 -18.10 -8.74 2.29
CA ASN A 209 -18.00 -7.57 3.17
C ASN A 209 -16.98 -6.55 2.63
N ALA A 210 -17.24 -5.25 2.85
CA ALA A 210 -16.30 -4.17 2.53
C ALA A 210 -15.05 -4.14 3.44
N CYS A 211 -15.09 -4.87 4.56
CA CYS A 211 -13.94 -5.09 5.44
C CYS A 211 -14.07 -6.41 6.19
N VAL A 212 -12.92 -7.01 6.52
CA VAL A 212 -12.81 -8.20 7.39
C VAL A 212 -11.72 -7.92 8.42
N THR A 213 -11.92 -8.37 9.66
CA THR A 213 -10.92 -8.19 10.73
C THR A 213 -9.99 -9.41 10.79
N HIS A 214 -8.69 -9.16 10.69
CA HIS A 214 -7.66 -10.17 10.88
C HIS A 214 -6.83 -9.83 12.13
N ARG A 215 -6.44 -10.85 12.90
CA ARG A 215 -5.45 -10.68 13.96
C ARG A 215 -4.06 -10.71 13.32
N LEU A 216 -3.31 -9.64 13.49
CA LEU A 216 -1.90 -9.59 13.13
C LEU A 216 -1.12 -10.53 14.07
N MET A 217 -0.44 -11.52 13.50
CA MET A 217 0.32 -12.53 14.26
C MET A 217 1.82 -12.18 14.30
N GLU A 218 2.38 -11.72 13.19
CA GLU A 218 3.79 -11.34 13.10
C GLU A 218 4.00 -10.28 12.01
N TRP A 219 4.92 -9.34 12.27
CA TRP A 219 5.38 -8.35 11.30
C TRP A 219 6.91 -8.33 11.26
N LYS A 220 7.50 -8.65 10.10
CA LYS A 220 8.96 -8.61 9.89
C LYS A 220 9.35 -7.46 8.98
N ARG A 221 10.37 -6.70 9.40
CA ARG A 221 11.00 -5.62 8.64
C ARG A 221 12.23 -6.13 7.88
N ASP A 222 12.04 -6.92 6.84
CA ASP A 222 13.09 -7.17 5.85
C ASP A 222 12.69 -6.60 4.48
N ARG A 223 13.52 -6.80 3.44
CA ARG A 223 13.27 -6.27 2.09
C ARG A 223 12.01 -6.84 1.43
N SER A 224 11.31 -7.73 2.11
CA SER A 224 10.12 -8.43 1.68
C SER A 224 9.06 -8.27 2.78
N PHE A 225 8.28 -7.19 2.69
CA PHE A 225 7.27 -6.86 3.69
C PHE A 225 6.20 -7.96 3.79
N TYR A 226 6.29 -8.81 4.81
CA TYR A 226 5.28 -9.84 5.08
C TYR A 226 4.52 -9.53 6.38
N ALA A 227 3.19 -9.59 6.32
CA ALA A 227 2.31 -9.50 7.48
C ALA A 227 1.51 -10.81 7.57
N LEU A 228 1.76 -11.58 8.63
CA LEU A 228 0.98 -12.78 8.91
C LEU A 228 -0.34 -12.37 9.57
N ALA A 229 -1.45 -12.64 8.88
CA ALA A 229 -2.79 -12.28 9.33
C ALA A 229 -3.63 -13.55 9.44
N ARG A 230 -4.18 -13.83 10.63
CA ARG A 230 -5.16 -14.92 10.81
C ARG A 230 -6.56 -14.32 10.79
N THR A 231 -7.43 -14.83 9.93
CA THR A 231 -8.86 -14.47 9.91
C THR A 231 -9.49 -14.86 11.26
N LEU A 232 -9.98 -13.88 12.01
CA LEU A 232 -10.73 -14.14 13.24
C LEU A 232 -12.18 -14.41 12.87
N GLY A 233 -12.45 -15.63 12.41
CA GLY A 233 -13.80 -16.14 12.18
C GLY A 233 -14.58 -15.45 11.06
N SER A 234 -14.65 -16.08 9.90
CA SER A 234 -15.90 -16.09 9.15
C SER A 234 -16.71 -17.29 9.63
N GLY A 235 -17.66 -17.05 10.54
CA GLY A 235 -18.85 -17.89 10.59
C GLY A 235 -19.69 -17.58 9.35
N GLY A 236 -19.17 -17.95 8.17
CA GLY A 236 -19.92 -17.89 6.92
C GLY A 236 -20.76 -19.15 6.84
N THR A 237 -22.08 -19.00 6.93
CA THR A 237 -23.01 -20.05 6.52
C THR A 237 -22.76 -20.36 5.05
N ARG A 238 -22.38 -21.61 4.76
CA ARG A 238 -22.55 -22.22 3.43
C ARG A 238 -23.95 -21.87 2.93
N GLN A 239 -24.04 -21.27 1.74
CA GLN A 239 -25.18 -21.51 0.88
C GLN A 239 -24.92 -22.81 0.12
#